data_AF-A0A1R1YME8-F1
#
_entry.id   AF-A0A1R1YME8-F1
#
_cell.length_a   1.000
_cell.length_b   1.000
_cell.length_c   1.000
_cell.angle_alpha   90.00
_cell.angle_beta   90.00
_cell.angle_gamma   90.00
#
_symmetry.space_group_name_H-M   'P 1'
#
loop_
_entity.id
_entity.type
_entity.pdbx_description
1 polymer ?
#
loop_
_entity_poly.entity_id
_entity_poly.type
_entity_poly.pdbx_seq_one_letter_code
_entity_poly.pdbx_strand_id
1 'polypeptide(L)'
;MPKAEAGTPKAIANKIKAKGLQKLRWYCQMCEKQCRDENGFKCHCISPSHQRQMALFANSPGKFLDSFSQEFESEFVRLLSRRFGTKRVLANQVYKEIVADRKHLHMNATKWNTLTGFVQYLGKKGICHVEETERGWFIEWIDNSPAALARREAIMKKDRQITNDEEREKKLINEQVKLANLTKAPETEPVSFFPPKLLSCIYLWTLYYFLFVFLELHWAPTS
;
A
#
# COMPACT_ATOMS: atom_id res chain seq x y z
N MET A 1 25.23 -42.38 18.93
CA MET A 1 24.08 -43.30 19.03
C MET A 1 23.73 -43.82 17.65
N PRO A 2 23.49 -45.14 17.49
CA PRO A 2 23.04 -45.72 16.22
C PRO A 2 21.72 -45.11 15.77
N LYS A 3 21.58 -44.89 14.46
CA LYS A 3 20.33 -44.42 13.86
C LYS A 3 19.31 -45.56 13.94
N ALA A 4 18.13 -45.31 14.50
CA ALA A 4 17.07 -46.32 14.57
C ALA A 4 16.62 -46.68 13.15
N GLU A 5 16.43 -47.98 12.88
CA GLU A 5 15.97 -48.48 11.59
C GLU A 5 14.59 -47.92 11.23
N ALA A 6 14.39 -47.63 9.94
CA ALA A 6 13.16 -47.05 9.44
C ALA A 6 11.97 -47.99 9.71
N GLY A 7 10.87 -47.44 10.22
CA GLY A 7 9.65 -48.23 10.55
C GLY A 7 9.60 -48.75 11.98
N THR A 8 10.72 -48.75 12.72
CA THR A 8 10.69 -49.17 14.13
C THR A 8 9.90 -48.20 15.02
N PRO A 9 9.28 -48.66 16.12
CA PRO A 9 8.61 -47.78 17.09
C PRO A 9 9.52 -46.65 17.60
N LYS A 10 10.83 -46.94 17.75
CA LYS A 10 11.85 -45.94 18.12
C LYS A 10 12.06 -44.89 17.04
N ALA A 11 12.11 -45.27 15.76
CA ALA A 11 12.21 -44.32 14.66
C ALA A 11 10.94 -43.46 14.53
N ILE A 12 9.76 -44.04 14.73
CA ILE A 12 8.47 -43.31 14.72
C ILE A 12 8.42 -42.33 15.90
N ALA A 13 8.75 -42.77 17.11
CA ALA A 13 8.82 -41.91 18.30
C ALA A 13 9.81 -40.76 18.11
N ASN A 14 10.96 -41.01 17.49
CA ASN A 14 11.93 -39.96 17.16
C ASN A 14 11.38 -38.98 16.13
N LYS A 15 10.70 -39.45 15.08
CA LYS A 15 10.03 -38.59 14.10
C LYS A 15 8.95 -37.73 14.76
N ILE A 16 8.11 -38.29 15.61
CA ILE A 16 7.06 -37.56 16.35
C ILE A 16 7.67 -36.50 17.26
N LYS A 17 8.71 -36.85 18.03
CA LYS A 17 9.44 -35.90 18.91
C LYS A 17 10.19 -34.82 18.12
N ALA A 18 10.49 -35.09 16.86
CA ALA A 18 11.04 -34.12 15.92
C ALA A 18 9.96 -33.38 15.12
N LYS A 19 8.66 -33.56 15.35
CA LYS A 19 7.63 -32.70 14.74
C LYS A 19 7.55 -31.38 15.50
N GLY A 20 7.27 -30.28 14.78
CA GLY A 20 7.15 -28.93 15.34
C GLY A 20 8.44 -28.14 15.43
N LEU A 21 8.33 -26.82 15.55
CA LEU A 21 9.45 -25.89 15.63
C LEU A 21 10.13 -26.03 17.01
N GLN A 22 11.42 -26.34 17.02
CA GLN A 22 12.22 -26.49 18.25
C GLN A 22 12.93 -25.18 18.58
N LYS A 23 13.46 -25.06 19.81
CA LYS A 23 14.21 -23.86 20.21
C LYS A 23 15.45 -23.71 19.35
N LEU A 24 15.56 -22.54 18.73
CA LEU A 24 16.62 -22.19 17.80
C LEU A 24 18.00 -22.06 18.47
N ARG A 25 18.04 -21.85 19.80
CA ARG A 25 19.27 -21.84 20.60
C ARG A 25 20.15 -23.09 20.40
N TRP A 26 19.55 -24.22 20.04
CA TRP A 26 20.25 -25.51 19.87
C TRP A 26 20.41 -25.91 18.39
N TYR A 27 20.36 -24.95 17.47
CA TYR A 27 20.59 -25.16 16.05
C TYR A 27 22.01 -24.76 15.66
N CYS A 28 22.68 -25.59 14.85
CA CYS A 28 23.98 -25.25 14.27
C CYS A 28 23.82 -24.97 12.77
N GLN A 29 24.07 -23.72 12.36
CA GLN A 29 23.99 -23.33 10.94
C GLN A 29 25.04 -24.05 10.09
N MET A 30 26.30 -24.07 10.56
CA MET A 30 27.42 -24.67 9.81
C MET A 30 27.28 -26.17 9.56
N CYS A 31 26.45 -26.86 10.34
CA CYS A 31 26.18 -28.28 10.18
C CYS A 31 24.73 -28.55 9.75
N GLU A 32 23.94 -27.49 9.52
CA GLU A 32 22.49 -27.54 9.24
C GLU A 32 21.73 -28.49 10.17
N LYS A 33 22.11 -28.49 11.45
CA LYS A 33 21.71 -29.52 12.41
C LYS A 33 20.95 -28.93 13.59
N GLN A 34 19.69 -29.30 13.70
CA GLN A 34 18.88 -29.06 14.89
C GLN A 34 19.21 -30.09 15.97
N CYS A 35 19.71 -29.63 17.12
CA CYS A 35 19.83 -30.42 18.34
C CYS A 35 18.58 -30.25 19.21
N ARG A 36 18.27 -31.28 20.00
CA ARG A 36 17.01 -31.36 20.74
C ARG A 36 17.03 -30.59 22.05
N ASP A 37 18.18 -30.56 22.71
CA ASP A 37 18.42 -29.97 24.01
C ASP A 37 19.85 -29.45 24.10
N GLU A 38 20.16 -28.80 25.22
CA GLU A 38 21.46 -28.21 25.48
C GLU A 38 22.58 -29.25 25.49
N ASN A 39 22.35 -30.42 26.09
CA ASN A 39 23.37 -31.48 26.15
C ASN A 39 23.68 -32.04 24.75
N GLY A 40 22.67 -32.27 23.93
CA GLY A 40 22.84 -32.70 22.55
C GLY A 40 23.59 -31.66 21.71
N PHE A 41 23.37 -30.37 21.95
CA PHE A 41 24.11 -29.31 21.30
C PHE A 41 25.58 -29.27 21.76
N LYS A 42 25.86 -29.39 23.06
CA LYS A 42 27.23 -29.51 23.60
C LYS A 42 27.99 -30.69 22.98
N CYS A 43 27.37 -31.88 22.97
CA CYS A 43 27.96 -33.05 22.32
C CYS A 43 28.18 -32.85 20.81
N HIS A 44 27.29 -32.11 20.14
CA HIS A 44 27.46 -31.76 18.74
C HIS A 44 28.67 -30.84 18.53
N CYS A 45 28.83 -29.79 19.33
CA CYS A 45 29.95 -28.85 19.22
C CYS A 45 31.32 -29.54 19.44
N ILE A 46 31.38 -30.53 20.33
CA ILE A 46 32.61 -31.29 20.61
C ILE A 46 32.87 -32.35 19.52
N SER A 47 31.88 -32.68 18.68
CA SER A 47 32.04 -33.74 17.70
C SER A 47 33.08 -33.40 16.61
N PRO A 48 33.89 -34.39 16.15
CA PRO A 48 34.88 -34.17 15.10
C PRO A 48 34.29 -33.64 13.78
N SER A 49 33.02 -33.97 13.51
CA SER A 49 32.30 -33.47 12.33
C SER A 49 32.09 -31.96 12.41
N HIS A 50 31.65 -31.46 13.56
CA HIS A 50 31.47 -30.02 13.78
C HIS A 50 32.81 -29.29 13.78
N GLN A 51 33.82 -29.84 14.46
CA GLN A 51 35.16 -29.25 14.50
C GLN A 51 35.78 -29.09 13.12
N ARG A 52 35.62 -30.08 12.22
CA ARG A 52 36.05 -29.97 10.82
C ARG A 52 35.34 -28.82 10.09
N GLN A 53 34.03 -28.67 10.28
CA GLN A 53 33.28 -27.56 9.67
C GLN A 53 33.73 -26.20 10.24
N MET A 54 34.05 -26.11 11.52
CA MET A 54 34.60 -24.90 12.12
C MET A 54 35.99 -24.55 11.58
N ALA A 55 36.84 -25.55 11.34
CA ALA A 55 38.14 -25.33 10.71
C ALA A 55 38.00 -24.77 9.28
N LEU A 56 37.04 -25.27 8.50
CA LEU A 56 36.73 -24.72 7.18
C LEU A 56 36.23 -23.28 7.26
N PHE A 57 35.35 -22.98 8.22
CA PHE A 57 34.88 -21.62 8.46
C PHE A 57 36.01 -20.66 8.85
N ALA A 58 36.90 -21.08 9.75
CA ALA A 58 38.04 -20.28 10.21
C ALA A 58 38.98 -19.88 9.06
N ASN A 59 39.16 -20.74 8.05
CA ASN A 59 39.98 -20.45 6.88
C ASN A 59 39.36 -19.40 5.95
N SER A 60 38.03 -19.21 5.95
CA SER A 60 37.33 -18.34 4.99
C SER A 60 35.98 -17.85 5.51
N PRO A 61 35.93 -17.09 6.62
CA PRO A 61 34.67 -16.71 7.26
C PRO A 61 33.80 -15.83 6.34
N GLY A 62 34.43 -14.94 5.56
CA GLY A 62 33.74 -14.04 4.63
C GLY A 62 32.90 -14.80 3.59
N LYS A 63 33.44 -15.89 3.00
CA LYS A 63 32.73 -16.66 1.98
C LYS A 63 31.45 -17.30 2.52
N PHE A 64 31.51 -17.87 3.72
CA PHE A 64 30.32 -18.47 4.35
C PHE A 64 29.28 -17.41 4.71
N LEU A 65 29.71 -16.29 5.29
CA LEU A 65 28.79 -15.18 5.60
C LEU A 65 28.15 -14.60 4.35
N ASP A 66 28.89 -14.46 3.25
CA ASP A 66 28.39 -14.00 1.96
C ASP A 66 27.35 -14.97 1.40
N SER A 67 27.65 -16.27 1.40
CA SER A 67 26.75 -17.32 0.93
C SER A 67 25.45 -17.34 1.74
N PHE A 68 25.55 -17.34 3.07
CA PHE A 68 24.37 -17.33 3.94
C PHE A 68 23.53 -16.07 3.77
N SER A 69 24.18 -14.92 3.56
CA SER A 69 23.47 -13.66 3.34
C SER A 69 22.74 -13.65 1.99
N GLN A 70 23.37 -14.17 0.93
CA GLN A 70 22.73 -14.28 -0.39
C GLN A 70 21.55 -15.26 -0.38
N GLU A 71 21.71 -16.41 0.27
CA GLU A 71 20.64 -17.40 0.41
C GLU A 71 19.44 -16.81 1.17
N PHE A 72 19.70 -16.17 2.32
CA PHE A 72 18.66 -15.49 3.10
C PHE A 72 17.95 -14.38 2.32
N GLU A 73 18.70 -13.53 1.62
CA GLU A 73 18.13 -12.46 0.79
C GLU A 73 17.22 -13.06 -0.30
N SER A 74 17.70 -14.09 -0.99
CA SER A 74 16.95 -14.75 -2.07
C SER A 74 15.67 -15.41 -1.54
N GLU A 75 15.72 -16.06 -0.38
CA GLU A 75 14.57 -16.70 0.24
C GLU A 75 13.55 -15.65 0.69
N PHE A 76 14.01 -14.56 1.30
CA PHE A 76 13.17 -13.46 1.74
C PHE A 76 12.41 -12.82 0.56
N VAL A 77 13.12 -12.47 -0.51
CA VAL A 77 12.52 -11.86 -1.71
C VAL A 77 11.58 -12.85 -2.43
N ARG A 78 11.94 -14.13 -2.48
CA ARG A 78 11.07 -15.18 -3.04
C ARG A 78 9.78 -15.33 -2.24
N LEU A 79 9.84 -15.25 -0.91
CA LEU A 79 8.64 -15.32 -0.07
C LEU A 79 7.79 -14.05 -0.24
N LEU A 80 8.45 -12.89 -0.25
CA LEU A 80 7.80 -11.59 -0.43
C LEU A 80 7.03 -11.52 -1.76
N SER A 81 7.70 -11.85 -2.88
CA SER A 81 7.10 -11.85 -4.22
C SER A 81 5.93 -12.83 -4.36
N ARG A 82 6.05 -14.05 -3.81
CA ARG A 82 5.01 -15.09 -3.98
C ARG A 82 3.78 -14.90 -3.10
N ARG A 83 3.95 -14.47 -1.85
CA ARG A 83 2.85 -14.40 -0.85
C ARG A 83 2.21 -13.03 -0.81
N PHE A 84 3.02 -11.97 -0.86
CA PHE A 84 2.57 -10.60 -0.63
C PHE A 84 2.52 -9.78 -1.91
N GLY A 85 3.40 -10.06 -2.87
CA GLY A 85 3.50 -9.32 -4.12
C GLY A 85 3.94 -7.87 -3.87
N THR A 86 3.30 -6.91 -4.53
CA THR A 86 3.58 -5.47 -4.41
C THR A 86 2.74 -4.79 -3.32
N LYS A 87 2.22 -5.54 -2.35
CA LYS A 87 1.46 -4.95 -1.24
C LYS A 87 2.42 -4.46 -0.17
N ARG A 88 2.11 -3.32 0.43
CA ARG A 88 2.77 -2.83 1.64
C ARG A 88 2.47 -3.75 2.83
N VAL A 89 3.51 -4.32 3.43
CA VAL A 89 3.40 -5.28 4.54
C VAL A 89 4.44 -5.01 5.62
N LEU A 90 4.15 -5.43 6.86
CA LEU A 90 5.12 -5.33 7.96
C LEU A 90 6.27 -6.33 7.74
N ALA A 91 7.52 -5.86 7.79
CA ALA A 91 8.69 -6.72 7.64
C ALA A 91 8.73 -7.87 8.65
N ASN A 92 8.27 -7.60 9.88
CA ASN A 92 8.15 -8.61 10.94
C ASN A 92 7.19 -9.76 10.57
N GLN A 93 6.14 -9.48 9.80
CA GLN A 93 5.20 -10.51 9.35
C GLN A 93 5.88 -11.45 8.36
N VAL A 94 6.59 -10.90 7.38
CA VAL A 94 7.35 -11.66 6.38
C VAL A 94 8.43 -12.50 7.04
N TYR A 95 9.16 -11.92 7.99
CA TYR A 95 10.19 -12.63 8.74
C TYR A 95 9.63 -13.81 9.57
N LYS A 96 8.47 -13.63 10.21
CA LYS A 96 7.80 -14.73 10.94
C LYS A 96 7.42 -15.90 10.03
N GLU A 97 7.05 -15.64 8.78
CA GLU A 97 6.75 -16.71 7.82
C GLU A 97 8.00 -17.49 7.43
N ILE A 98 9.15 -16.83 7.32
CA ILE A 98 10.43 -17.51 7.08
C ILE A 98 10.76 -18.42 8.26
N VAL A 99 10.68 -17.91 9.49
CA VAL A 99 10.98 -18.67 10.71
C VAL A 99 10.00 -19.83 10.95
N ALA A 100 8.82 -19.81 10.30
CA ALA A 100 7.86 -20.90 10.37
C ALA A 100 8.35 -22.17 9.65
N ASP A 101 9.21 -22.06 8.63
CA ASP A 101 9.89 -23.23 8.05
C ASP A 101 10.96 -23.72 9.03
N ARG A 102 11.12 -25.02 9.18
CA ARG A 102 12.16 -25.61 10.04
C ARG A 102 13.57 -25.53 9.43
N LYS A 103 13.65 -25.42 8.11
CA LYS A 103 14.91 -25.41 7.36
C LYS A 103 15.37 -24.01 6.97
N HIS A 104 14.71 -22.97 7.49
CA HIS A 104 15.08 -21.60 7.19
C HIS A 104 16.50 -21.27 7.65
N LEU A 105 17.15 -20.39 6.92
CA LEU A 105 18.44 -19.87 7.33
C LEU A 105 18.26 -18.89 8.50
N HIS A 106 19.04 -19.08 9.55
CA HIS A 106 18.94 -18.23 10.73
C HIS A 106 19.58 -16.86 10.48
N MET A 107 18.83 -15.78 10.69
CA MET A 107 19.31 -14.41 10.45
C MET A 107 20.65 -14.11 11.16
N ASN A 108 20.85 -14.64 12.37
CA ASN A 108 22.10 -14.49 13.13
C ASN A 108 23.35 -15.06 12.43
N ALA A 109 23.18 -15.93 11.44
CA ALA A 109 24.27 -16.47 10.65
C ALA A 109 24.62 -15.63 9.41
N THR A 110 23.87 -14.56 9.15
CA THR A 110 24.10 -13.63 8.04
C THR A 110 24.88 -12.40 8.52
N LYS A 111 25.18 -11.49 7.59
CA LYS A 111 25.74 -10.17 7.89
C LYS A 111 24.79 -9.28 8.69
N TRP A 112 23.50 -9.58 8.71
CA TRP A 112 22.48 -8.78 9.38
C TRP A 112 22.08 -9.43 10.69
N ASN A 113 22.47 -8.82 11.81
CA ASN A 113 22.12 -9.28 13.16
C ASN A 113 20.69 -8.88 13.58
N THR A 114 20.07 -7.93 12.88
CA THR A 114 18.74 -7.40 13.18
C THR A 114 17.92 -7.26 11.91
N LEU A 115 16.60 -7.44 12.03
CA LEU A 115 15.69 -7.27 10.91
C LEU A 115 15.73 -5.85 10.35
N THR A 116 15.88 -4.85 11.22
CA THR A 116 16.00 -3.44 10.83
C THR A 116 17.19 -3.21 9.90
N GLY A 117 18.38 -3.73 10.26
CA GLY A 117 19.57 -3.60 9.40
C GLY A 117 19.39 -4.27 8.03
N PHE A 118 18.71 -5.42 8.01
CA PHE A 118 18.39 -6.11 6.75
C PHE A 118 17.39 -5.32 5.88
N VAL A 119 16.33 -4.79 6.49
CA VAL A 119 15.30 -4.02 5.78
C VAL A 119 15.87 -2.73 5.19
N GLN A 120 16.70 -2.00 5.95
CA GLN A 120 17.40 -0.83 5.44
C GLN A 120 18.33 -1.17 4.27
N TYR A 121 19.00 -2.33 4.31
CA TYR A 121 19.81 -2.83 3.19
C TYR A 121 18.95 -3.09 1.94
N LEU A 122 17.78 -3.71 2.07
CA LEU A 122 16.87 -3.94 0.94
C LEU A 122 16.40 -2.62 0.29
N GLY A 123 16.16 -1.59 1.10
CA GLY A 123 15.85 -0.24 0.63
C GLY A 123 17.01 0.39 -0.14
N LYS A 124 18.23 0.32 0.41
CA LYS A 124 19.46 0.82 -0.27
C LYS A 124 19.74 0.11 -1.59
N LYS A 125 19.45 -1.19 -1.66
CA LYS A 125 19.63 -2.00 -2.88
C LYS A 125 18.52 -1.76 -3.92
N GLY A 126 17.43 -1.07 -3.55
CA GLY A 126 16.29 -0.81 -4.44
C GLY A 126 15.44 -2.04 -4.75
N ILE A 127 15.47 -3.07 -3.89
CA ILE A 127 14.64 -4.27 -4.06
C ILE A 127 13.24 -4.04 -3.50
N CYS A 128 13.16 -3.28 -2.40
CA CYS A 128 11.91 -2.96 -1.73
C CYS A 128 11.83 -1.45 -1.46
N HIS A 129 10.62 -0.89 -1.55
CA HIS A 129 10.33 0.38 -0.91
C HIS A 129 10.20 0.13 0.59
N VAL A 130 10.84 0.97 1.40
CA VAL A 130 10.95 0.79 2.85
C VAL A 130 10.49 2.05 3.54
N GLU A 131 9.55 1.91 4.47
CA GLU A 131 9.04 3.00 5.27
C GLU A 131 9.08 2.64 6.76
N GLU A 132 9.57 3.57 7.57
CA GLU A 132 9.51 3.46 9.03
C GLU A 132 8.21 4.10 9.53
N THR A 133 7.52 3.42 10.44
CA THR A 133 6.28 3.91 11.07
C THR A 133 6.34 3.53 12.55
N GLU A 134 5.49 4.14 13.38
CA GLU A 134 5.41 3.83 14.82
C GLU A 134 5.16 2.35 15.13
N ARG A 135 4.50 1.63 14.22
CA ARG A 135 4.21 0.19 14.33
C ARG A 135 5.38 -0.71 13.91
N GLY A 136 6.44 -0.13 13.36
CA GLY A 136 7.63 -0.82 12.85
C GLY A 136 7.87 -0.58 11.35
N TRP A 137 8.72 -1.42 10.77
CA TRP A 137 9.17 -1.31 9.39
C TRP A 137 8.17 -1.92 8.40
N PHE A 138 7.71 -1.11 7.45
CA PHE A 138 6.93 -1.56 6.31
C PHE A 138 7.82 -1.72 5.09
N ILE A 139 7.53 -2.78 4.33
CA ILE A 139 8.21 -3.09 3.08
C ILE A 139 7.18 -3.32 1.97
N GLU A 140 7.53 -2.88 0.77
CA GLU A 140 6.78 -3.13 -0.46
C GLU A 140 7.77 -3.62 -1.52
N TRP A 141 7.50 -4.76 -2.13
CA TRP A 141 8.40 -5.33 -3.12
C TRP A 141 8.30 -4.60 -4.45
N ILE A 142 9.46 -4.28 -5.03
CA ILE A 142 9.55 -3.68 -6.36
C ILE A 142 9.72 -4.81 -7.38
N ASP A 143 8.66 -5.10 -8.13
CA ASP A 143 8.71 -6.10 -9.20
C ASP A 143 9.53 -5.56 -10.39
N ASN A 144 10.75 -6.08 -10.57
CA ASN A 144 11.65 -5.69 -11.66
C ASN A 144 11.57 -6.66 -12.86
N SER A 145 10.57 -7.54 -12.91
CA SER A 145 10.41 -8.45 -14.05
C SER A 145 10.10 -7.66 -15.34
N PRO A 146 10.60 -8.11 -16.51
CA PRO A 146 10.37 -7.43 -17.78
C PRO A 146 8.86 -7.30 -18.11
N ALA A 147 8.06 -8.27 -17.69
CA ALA A 147 6.60 -8.21 -17.82
C ALA A 147 5.95 -7.16 -16.91
N ALA A 148 6.49 -6.91 -15.70
CA ALA A 148 6.02 -5.85 -14.83
C ALA A 148 6.46 -4.47 -15.33
N LEU A 149 7.69 -4.35 -15.85
CA LEU A 149 8.19 -3.12 -16.45
C LEU A 149 7.35 -2.71 -17.67
N ALA A 150 7.10 -3.65 -18.58
CA ALA A 150 6.27 -3.41 -19.76
C ALA A 150 4.83 -2.99 -19.38
N ARG A 151 4.25 -3.58 -18.33
CA ARG A 151 2.94 -3.16 -17.81
C ARG A 151 2.98 -1.74 -17.25
N ARG A 152 4.01 -1.38 -16.47
CA ARG A 152 4.17 -0.01 -15.94
C ARG A 152 4.34 1.00 -17.05
N GLU A 153 5.18 0.71 -18.05
CA GLU A 153 5.39 1.57 -19.21
C GLU A 153 4.11 1.75 -20.03
N ALA A 154 3.33 0.67 -20.23
CA ALA A 154 2.06 0.74 -20.94
C ALA A 154 1.02 1.59 -20.18
N ILE A 155 0.97 1.48 -18.85
CA ILE A 155 0.10 2.30 -18.00
C ILE A 155 0.54 3.77 -18.08
N MET A 156 1.83 4.06 -17.86
CA MET A 156 2.36 5.43 -17.95
C MET A 156 2.13 6.05 -19.34
N LYS A 157 2.25 5.27 -20.41
CA LYS A 157 1.98 5.75 -21.77
C LYS A 157 0.51 6.11 -21.96
N LYS A 158 -0.41 5.28 -21.45
CA LYS A 158 -1.85 5.55 -21.48
C LYS A 158 -2.20 6.78 -20.64
N ASP A 159 -1.68 6.88 -19.43
CA ASP A 159 -1.93 8.03 -18.55
C ASP A 159 -1.42 9.32 -19.20
N ARG A 160 -0.23 9.30 -19.80
CA ARG A 160 0.31 10.45 -20.54
C ARG A 160 -0.54 10.84 -21.74
N GLN A 161 -1.13 9.86 -22.44
CA GLN A 161 -2.04 10.12 -23.54
C GLN A 161 -3.34 10.77 -23.02
N ILE A 162 -3.94 10.21 -21.98
CA ILE A 162 -5.14 10.75 -21.34
C ILE A 162 -4.91 12.17 -20.84
N THR A 163 -3.82 12.45 -20.11
CA THR A 163 -3.53 13.81 -19.62
C THR A 163 -3.37 14.81 -20.77
N ASN A 164 -2.72 14.42 -21.86
CA ASN A 164 -2.56 15.29 -23.04
C ASN A 164 -3.91 15.58 -23.70
N ASP A 165 -4.76 14.57 -23.83
CA ASP A 165 -6.09 14.72 -24.41
C ASP A 165 -7.01 15.57 -23.49
N GLU A 166 -6.97 15.36 -22.17
CA GLU A 166 -7.67 16.21 -21.19
C GLU A 166 -7.22 17.68 -21.25
N GLU A 167 -5.92 17.94 -21.40
CA GLU A 167 -5.41 19.30 -21.55
C GLU A 167 -5.90 19.96 -22.85
N ARG A 168 -6.01 19.20 -23.95
CA ARG A 168 -6.59 19.70 -25.20
C ARG A 168 -8.07 20.00 -25.05
N GLU A 169 -8.84 19.08 -24.47
CA GLU A 169 -10.27 19.28 -24.22
C GLU A 169 -10.52 20.50 -23.34
N LYS A 170 -9.77 20.68 -22.25
CA LYS A 170 -9.86 21.86 -21.37
C LYS A 170 -9.62 23.17 -22.13
N LYS A 171 -8.67 23.19 -23.07
CA LYS A 171 -8.41 24.37 -23.91
C LYS A 171 -9.62 24.69 -24.80
N LEU A 172 -10.18 23.69 -25.47
CA LEU A 172 -11.35 23.85 -26.35
C LEU A 172 -12.59 24.32 -25.57
N ILE A 173 -12.85 23.73 -24.41
CA ILE A 173 -13.96 24.14 -23.52
C ILE A 173 -13.77 25.59 -23.07
N ASN A 174 -12.56 25.98 -22.65
CA ASN A 174 -12.26 27.34 -22.24
C ASN A 174 -12.45 28.36 -23.38
N GLU A 175 -12.10 27.99 -24.62
CA GLU A 175 -12.35 28.82 -25.80
C GLU A 175 -13.85 29.01 -26.04
N GLN A 176 -14.65 27.93 -25.97
CA GLN A 176 -16.10 28.01 -26.11
C GLN A 176 -16.75 28.85 -25.01
N VAL A 177 -16.31 28.71 -23.76
CA VAL A 177 -16.80 29.53 -22.63
C VAL A 177 -16.45 31.00 -22.82
N LYS A 178 -15.23 31.33 -23.29
CA LYS A 178 -14.84 32.72 -23.60
C LYS A 178 -15.73 33.30 -24.69
N LEU A 179 -15.97 32.56 -25.77
CA LEU A 179 -16.86 32.99 -26.85
C LEU A 179 -18.31 33.17 -26.38
N ALA A 180 -18.82 32.27 -25.55
CA ALA A 180 -20.16 32.37 -24.96
C ALA A 180 -20.30 33.55 -24.00
N ASN A 181 -19.24 33.89 -23.24
CA ASN A 181 -19.22 35.07 -22.36
C ASN A 181 -19.14 36.38 -23.16
N LEU A 182 -18.50 36.37 -24.33
CA LEU A 182 -18.45 37.54 -25.22
C LEU A 182 -19.78 37.77 -25.96
N THR A 183 -20.53 36.70 -26.27
CA THR A 183 -21.86 36.79 -26.91
C THR A 183 -23.02 36.98 -25.92
N LYS A 184 -22.82 36.69 -24.63
CA LYS A 184 -23.65 37.25 -23.57
C LYS A 184 -23.38 38.76 -23.51
N ALA A 185 -24.22 39.52 -24.22
CA ALA A 185 -24.34 40.97 -24.05
C ALA A 185 -24.45 41.30 -22.54
N PRO A 186 -23.96 42.47 -22.07
CA PRO A 186 -24.11 42.85 -20.68
C PRO A 186 -25.56 42.66 -20.29
N GLU A 187 -25.81 41.93 -19.20
CA GLU A 187 -27.11 41.98 -18.53
C GLU A 187 -27.43 43.45 -18.37
N THR A 188 -28.35 43.95 -19.19
CA THR A 188 -28.88 45.29 -19.03
C THR A 188 -29.43 45.29 -17.61
N GLU A 189 -28.79 46.05 -16.73
CA GLU A 189 -29.35 46.36 -15.43
C GLU A 189 -30.84 46.65 -15.61
N PRO A 190 -31.73 46.12 -14.76
CA PRO A 190 -33.15 46.23 -14.96
C PRO A 190 -33.49 47.71 -15.13
N VAL A 191 -33.75 48.11 -16.38
CA VAL A 191 -34.11 49.48 -16.71
C VAL A 191 -35.42 49.71 -15.96
N SER A 192 -35.35 50.52 -14.91
CA SER A 192 -36.52 51.01 -14.21
C SER A 192 -37.37 51.75 -15.24
N PHE A 193 -38.38 51.07 -15.78
CA PHE A 193 -39.36 51.63 -16.67
C PHE A 193 -40.20 52.60 -15.85
N PHE A 194 -39.77 53.85 -15.73
CA PHE A 194 -40.63 54.93 -15.29
C PHE A 194 -41.63 55.21 -16.42
N PRO A 195 -42.94 54.95 -16.24
CA PRO A 195 -43.92 55.29 -17.26
C PRO A 195 -43.99 56.82 -17.42
N PRO A 196 -44.14 57.34 -18.66
CA PRO A 196 -44.51 58.74 -18.85
C PRO A 196 -45.86 59.00 -18.17
N LYS A 197 -45.92 60.08 -17.39
CA LYS A 197 -47.09 60.55 -16.64
C LYS A 197 -48.32 60.65 -17.54
N LEU A 198 -49.15 59.61 -17.59
CA LEU A 198 -50.47 59.62 -18.24
C LEU A 198 -51.33 58.47 -17.72
N LEU A 199 -51.40 58.33 -16.39
CA LEU A 199 -52.33 57.42 -15.71
C LEU A 199 -52.80 57.97 -14.35
N SER A 200 -52.97 59.29 -14.26
CA SER A 200 -53.75 59.92 -13.19
C SER A 200 -55.14 60.38 -13.66
N CYS A 201 -55.57 60.07 -14.89
CA CYS A 201 -56.89 60.48 -15.39
C CYS A 201 -57.92 59.35 -15.57
N ILE A 202 -57.52 58.07 -15.49
CA ILE A 202 -58.47 56.96 -15.69
C ILE A 202 -58.91 56.35 -14.34
N TYR A 203 -58.07 56.41 -13.30
CA TYR A 203 -58.44 55.92 -11.97
C TYR A 203 -59.15 56.94 -11.07
N LEU A 204 -59.19 58.22 -11.46
CA LEU A 204 -59.99 59.23 -10.77
C LEU A 204 -61.41 59.34 -11.31
N TRP A 205 -61.68 58.87 -12.54
CA TRP A 205 -63.01 58.95 -13.14
C TRP A 205 -63.89 57.75 -12.79
N THR A 206 -63.30 56.56 -12.64
CA THR A 206 -64.04 55.35 -12.22
C THR A 206 -64.36 55.35 -10.73
N LEU A 207 -63.53 55.96 -9.89
CA LEU A 207 -63.84 56.17 -8.46
C LEU A 207 -64.83 57.32 -8.23
N TYR A 208 -64.87 58.36 -9.08
CA TYR A 208 -65.91 59.40 -9.00
C TYR A 208 -67.28 58.90 -9.47
N TYR A 209 -67.34 58.07 -10.52
CA TYR A 209 -68.61 57.53 -11.02
C TYR A 209 -69.23 56.51 -10.05
N PHE A 210 -68.41 55.68 -9.38
CA PHE A 210 -68.92 54.76 -8.37
C PHE A 210 -69.32 55.45 -7.05
N LEU A 211 -68.69 56.56 -6.65
CA LEU A 211 -69.10 57.33 -5.47
C LEU A 211 -70.34 58.20 -5.73
N PHE A 212 -70.55 58.67 -6.97
CA PHE A 212 -71.71 59.50 -7.32
C PHE A 212 -73.00 58.66 -7.45
N VAL A 213 -72.93 57.46 -8.04
CA VAL A 213 -74.09 56.56 -8.16
C VAL A 213 -74.49 55.92 -6.82
N PHE A 214 -73.56 55.77 -5.86
CA PHE A 214 -73.85 55.21 -4.54
C PHE A 214 -74.43 56.23 -3.54
N LEU A 215 -74.30 57.54 -3.80
CA LEU A 215 -74.82 58.61 -2.94
C LEU A 215 -76.22 59.12 -3.37
N GLU A 216 -76.69 58.81 -4.58
CA GLU A 216 -78.06 59.15 -5.06
C GLU A 216 -79.12 58.09 -4.72
N LEU A 217 -78.73 56.94 -4.12
CA LEU A 217 -79.64 55.82 -3.82
C LEU A 217 -80.00 55.67 -2.33
N HIS A 218 -79.71 56.66 -1.49
CA HIS A 218 -80.01 56.59 -0.04
C HIS A 218 -80.72 57.79 0.60
N TRP A 219 -81.14 58.81 -0.15
CA TRP A 219 -81.92 59.93 0.41
C TRP A 219 -82.95 60.46 -0.60
N ALA A 220 -84.00 59.67 -0.84
CA ALA A 220 -85.28 60.21 -1.32
C ALA A 220 -86.12 60.63 -0.08
N PRO A 221 -86.63 61.88 -0.03
CA PRO A 221 -87.41 62.37 1.09
C PRO A 221 -88.85 61.86 1.02
N THR A 222 -89.35 61.28 2.10
CA THR A 222 -90.79 61.13 2.36
C THR A 222 -91.12 61.81 3.68
N SER A 223 -91.92 62.87 3.57
CA SER A 223 -92.85 63.47 4.57
C SER A 223 -92.48 63.35 6.05
#